data_AF-A0AAD4IMK0-F1
#
_entry.id   AF-A0AAD4IMK0-F1
#
_cell.length_a   1.000
_cell.length_b   1.000
_cell.length_c   1.000
_cell.angle_alpha   90.00
_cell.angle_beta   90.00
_cell.angle_gamma   90.00
#
_symmetry.space_group_name_H-M   'P 1'
#
loop_
_entity.id
_entity.type
_entity.pdbx_description
1 polymer ?
#
loop_
_entity_poly.entity_id
_entity_poly.type
_entity_poly.pdbx_seq_one_letter_code
_entity_poly.pdbx_strand_id
1 'polypeptide(L)'
;MEEFGNETRDPHNCVVNLRRNPVRHKEKVVIGCRAGFTGDRLTVALKLLQRVKELDYLVLECLAERTLAERYRDAKSGGKGYDPRNMSGLQLNLANYRNNPSSLKI
;
A
#
# COMPACT_ATOMS: atom_id res chain seq x y z
N MET A 1 -33.93 -30.11 7.91
CA MET A 1 -34.10 -29.22 9.06
C MET A 1 -32.71 -29.12 9.67
N GLU A 2 -31.91 -28.16 9.21
CA GLU A 2 -30.57 -27.91 9.73
C GLU A 2 -30.60 -26.51 10.33
N GLU A 3 -30.46 -26.44 11.65
CA GLU A 3 -30.46 -25.19 12.39
C GLU A 3 -29.15 -24.45 12.14
N PHE A 4 -29.23 -23.32 11.44
CA PHE A 4 -28.13 -22.36 11.39
C PHE A 4 -28.01 -21.69 12.76
N GLY A 5 -27.02 -22.13 13.53
CA GLY A 5 -26.62 -21.51 14.79
C GLY A 5 -26.42 -20.01 14.60
N ASN A 6 -27.19 -19.24 15.37
CA ASN A 6 -27.21 -17.79 15.34
C ASN A 6 -25.97 -17.29 16.12
N GLU A 7 -24.77 -17.44 15.54
CA GLU A 7 -23.57 -16.77 16.05
C GLU A 7 -23.69 -15.28 15.77
N THR A 8 -24.26 -14.54 16.73
CA THR A 8 -24.08 -13.09 16.82
C THR A 8 -22.59 -12.81 16.96
N ARG A 9 -21.95 -12.50 15.83
CA ARG A 9 -20.57 -12.01 15.79
C ARG A 9 -20.52 -10.70 16.56
N ASP A 10 -20.08 -10.80 17.81
CA ASP A 10 -19.83 -9.65 18.67
C ASP A 10 -18.80 -8.76 17.95
N PRO A 11 -19.10 -7.50 17.62
CA PRO A 11 -18.15 -6.65 16.92
C PRO A 11 -16.92 -6.50 17.81
N HIS A 12 -15.82 -7.14 17.42
CA HIS A 12 -14.56 -7.03 18.14
C HIS A 12 -14.21 -5.54 18.27
N ASN A 13 -14.33 -5.02 19.49
CA ASN A 13 -14.00 -3.64 19.78
C ASN A 13 -12.47 -3.51 19.71
N CYS A 14 -11.96 -3.08 18.56
CA CYS A 14 -10.54 -2.78 18.38
C CYS A 14 -10.22 -1.50 19.17
N VAL A 15 -9.76 -1.67 20.42
CA VAL A 15 -9.26 -0.55 21.22
C VAL A 15 -7.93 -0.07 20.61
N VAL A 16 -7.97 1.09 19.97
CA VAL A 16 -6.75 1.74 19.44
C VAL A 16 -5.99 2.36 20.61
N ASN A 17 -4.92 1.71 21.04
CA ASN A 17 -4.04 2.26 22.07
C ASN A 17 -3.09 3.30 21.45
N LEU A 18 -3.12 4.52 21.97
CA LEU A 18 -2.16 5.56 21.59
C LEU A 18 -0.75 5.17 22.04
N ARG A 19 0.25 5.58 21.25
CA ARG A 19 1.66 5.42 21.64
C ARG A 19 1.91 6.19 22.93
N ARG A 20 2.57 5.56 23.93
CA ARG A 20 2.81 6.13 25.28
C ARG A 20 3.45 7.53 25.29
N ASN A 21 4.16 7.94 24.23
CA ASN A 21 4.76 9.26 24.09
C ASN A 21 4.70 9.69 22.61
N PRO A 22 3.60 10.28 22.15
CA PRO A 22 3.47 10.69 20.75
C PRO A 22 4.33 11.94 20.50
N VAL A 23 5.33 11.81 19.64
CA VAL A 23 6.17 12.93 19.21
C VAL A 23 5.59 13.54 17.94
N ARG A 24 5.33 14.84 17.97
CA ARG A 24 4.88 15.57 16.79
C ARG A 24 6.09 15.99 15.95
N HIS A 25 6.27 15.36 14.79
CA HIS A 25 7.43 15.61 13.94
C HIS A 25 7.26 16.81 12.99
N LYS A 26 6.01 17.21 12.67
CA LYS A 26 5.70 18.35 11.80
C LYS A 26 4.36 19.01 12.18
N GLU A 27 4.28 20.32 11.92
CA GLU A 27 3.04 21.11 12.13
C GLU A 27 1.96 20.78 11.09
N LYS A 28 2.38 20.62 9.83
CA LYS A 28 1.56 20.21 8.70
C LYS A 28 2.18 18.97 8.08
N VAL A 29 1.36 17.97 7.79
CA VAL A 29 1.76 16.73 7.13
C VAL A 29 1.05 16.64 5.79
N VAL A 30 1.81 16.42 4.71
CA VAL A 30 1.29 16.25 3.35
C VAL A 30 1.37 14.78 2.98
N ILE A 31 0.21 14.15 2.81
CA ILE A 31 0.11 12.73 2.48
C ILE A 31 -0.41 12.59 1.05
N GLY A 32 0.35 11.88 0.23
CA GLY A 32 -0.06 11.48 -1.11
C GLY A 32 -0.69 10.10 -1.05
N CYS A 33 -1.99 10.01 -1.33
CA CYS A 33 -2.66 8.73 -1.50
C CYS A 33 -2.71 8.39 -2.97
N ARG A 34 -2.30 7.16 -3.32
CA ARG A 34 -2.40 6.70 -4.69
C ARG A 34 -3.40 5.58 -4.87
N ALA A 35 -4.35 5.80 -5.77
CA ALA A 35 -5.13 4.75 -6.41
C ALA A 35 -4.42 4.34 -7.72
N GLY A 36 -3.69 3.22 -7.69
CA GLY A 36 -3.11 2.60 -8.88
C GLY A 36 -3.59 1.16 -9.01
N PHE A 37 -3.96 0.76 -10.21
CA PHE A 37 -4.23 -0.64 -10.53
C PHE A 37 -2.92 -1.47 -10.48
N THR A 38 -3.05 -2.79 -10.46
CA THR A 38 -1.95 -3.72 -10.16
C THR A 38 -0.66 -3.49 -10.95
N GLY A 39 -0.72 -2.89 -12.15
CA GLY A 39 0.44 -2.61 -13.01
C GLY A 39 0.92 -1.15 -13.09
N ASP A 40 0.16 -0.17 -12.62
CA ASP A 40 0.50 1.27 -12.66
C ASP A 40 0.54 1.92 -11.26
N ARG A 41 0.49 1.07 -10.23
CA ARG A 41 1.33 1.21 -9.04
C ARG A 41 2.77 1.56 -9.49
N LEU A 42 3.69 1.96 -8.65
CA LEU A 42 4.94 2.69 -8.98
C LEU A 42 4.87 3.89 -10.00
N THR A 43 4.49 3.75 -11.26
CA THR A 43 4.44 4.83 -12.28
C THR A 43 3.58 6.02 -11.86
N VAL A 44 2.36 5.79 -11.36
CA VAL A 44 1.48 6.89 -10.91
C VAL A 44 2.02 7.59 -9.64
N ALA A 45 2.76 6.87 -8.79
CA ALA A 45 3.40 7.41 -7.59
C ALA A 45 4.58 8.27 -7.99
N LEU A 46 5.38 7.84 -8.95
CA LEU A 46 6.45 8.65 -9.50
C LEU A 46 5.91 9.96 -10.07
N LYS A 47 4.80 9.91 -10.83
CA LYS A 47 4.13 11.13 -11.33
C LYS A 47 3.66 12.04 -10.19
N LEU A 48 3.15 11.48 -9.09
CA LEU A 48 2.73 12.26 -7.92
C LEU A 48 3.94 12.93 -7.25
N LEU A 49 5.02 12.18 -7.06
CA LEU A 49 6.28 12.66 -6.47
C LEU A 49 6.95 13.73 -7.33
N GLN A 50 6.83 13.66 -8.66
CA GLN A 50 7.32 14.69 -9.58
C GLN A 50 6.49 15.98 -9.52
N ARG A 51 5.18 15.88 -9.25
CA ARG A 51 4.26 17.02 -9.23
C ARG A 51 4.22 17.73 -7.88
N VAL A 52 4.38 16.98 -6.79
CA VAL A 52 4.26 17.49 -5.42
C VAL A 52 5.65 17.59 -4.80
N LYS A 53 6.13 18.83 -4.61
CA LYS A 53 7.49 19.08 -4.07
C LYS A 53 7.63 18.74 -2.59
N GLU A 54 6.58 18.89 -1.79
CA GLU A 54 6.62 18.72 -0.33
C GLU A 54 5.74 17.56 0.11
N LEU A 55 6.00 16.35 -0.41
CA LEU A 55 5.30 15.15 0.03
C LEU A 55 6.01 14.53 1.24
N ASP A 56 5.30 14.38 2.37
CA ASP A 56 5.86 13.76 3.58
C ASP A 56 5.72 12.24 3.56
N TYR A 57 4.56 11.75 3.12
CA TYR A 57 4.27 10.34 3.08
C TYR A 57 3.56 9.98 1.78
N LEU A 58 3.89 8.81 1.24
CA LEU A 58 3.21 8.23 0.10
C LEU A 58 2.52 6.94 0.53
N VAL A 59 1.19 6.93 0.49
CA VAL A 59 0.37 5.77 0.82
C VAL A 59 0.05 5.01 -0.47
N LEU A 60 0.43 3.73 -0.49
CA LEU A 60 0.12 2.80 -1.57
C LEU A 60 -0.96 1.84 -1.09
N GLU A 61 -2.20 2.12 -1.49
CA GLU A 61 -3.29 1.20 -1.22
C GLU A 61 -3.20 -0.01 -2.15
N CYS A 62 -3.30 -1.20 -1.58
CA CYS A 62 -3.49 -2.44 -2.33
C CYS A 62 -4.91 -2.91 -2.07
N LEU A 63 -5.79 -2.81 -3.08
CA LEU A 63 -7.07 -3.53 -3.06
C LEU A 63 -6.74 -5.03 -3.12
N ALA A 64 -6.67 -5.64 -1.95
CA ALA A 64 -6.13 -6.97 -1.75
C ALA A 64 -7.04 -8.02 -2.38
N GLU A 65 -8.36 -7.89 -2.29
CA GLU A 65 -9.26 -8.95 -2.76
C GLU A 65 -9.22 -9.16 -4.27
N ARG A 66 -9.27 -8.09 -5.07
CA ARG A 66 -9.22 -8.22 -6.54
C ARG A 66 -7.83 -8.61 -7.03
N THR A 67 -6.79 -8.07 -6.40
CA THR A 67 -5.39 -8.45 -6.71
C THR A 67 -5.16 -9.93 -6.38
N LEU A 68 -5.58 -10.40 -5.21
CA LEU A 68 -5.40 -11.78 -4.77
C LEU A 68 -6.17 -12.75 -5.67
N ALA A 69 -7.43 -12.47 -6.01
CA ALA A 69 -8.23 -13.34 -6.86
C ALA A 69 -7.66 -13.51 -8.29
N GLU A 70 -7.11 -12.45 -8.86
CA GLU A 70 -6.42 -12.50 -10.17
C GLU A 70 -5.10 -13.28 -10.07
N ARG A 71 -4.29 -13.00 -9.06
CA ARG A 71 -2.98 -13.64 -8.88
C ARG A 71 -3.09 -15.10 -8.46
N TYR A 72 -4.12 -15.45 -7.70
CA TYR A 72 -4.41 -16.84 -7.38
C TYR A 72 -4.82 -17.64 -8.62
N ARG A 73 -5.61 -17.05 -9.53
CA ARG A 73 -5.94 -17.67 -10.82
C ARG A 73 -4.68 -17.85 -11.69
N ASP A 74 -3.85 -16.81 -11.78
CA ASP A 74 -2.57 -16.86 -12.50
C ASP A 74 -1.67 -18.00 -11.98
N ALA A 75 -1.49 -18.09 -10.66
CA ALA A 75 -0.73 -19.16 -10.03
C ALA A 75 -1.31 -20.55 -10.34
N LYS A 76 -2.64 -20.71 -10.29
CA LYS A 76 -3.32 -21.96 -10.64
C LYS A 76 -3.11 -22.37 -12.10
N SER A 77 -2.97 -21.42 -13.01
CA SER A 77 -2.65 -21.67 -14.43
C SER A 77 -1.15 -21.88 -14.70
N GLY A 78 -0.31 -22.01 -13.66
CA GLY A 78 1.14 -22.17 -13.81
C GLY A 78 1.90 -20.85 -14.03
N GLY A 79 1.22 -19.71 -13.87
CA GLY A 79 1.82 -18.38 -13.84
C GLY A 79 2.57 -18.11 -12.53
N LYS A 80 3.18 -16.93 -12.42
CA LYS A 80 4.03 -16.59 -11.27
C LYS A 80 3.24 -16.30 -10.00
N GLY A 81 1.94 -15.99 -10.10
CA GLY A 81 1.13 -15.65 -8.93
C GLY A 81 1.44 -14.27 -8.33
N TYR A 82 2.21 -13.44 -9.04
CA TYR A 82 2.50 -12.06 -8.69
C TYR A 82 2.85 -11.27 -9.96
N ASP A 83 2.74 -9.94 -9.90
CA ASP A 83 3.25 -9.08 -10.99
C ASP A 83 4.75 -8.85 -10.82
N PRO A 84 5.62 -9.31 -11.73
CA PRO A 84 7.06 -9.09 -11.61
C PRO A 84 7.43 -7.61 -11.67
N ARG A 85 6.60 -6.78 -12.32
CA ARG A 85 6.84 -5.33 -12.48
C ARG A 85 6.75 -4.58 -11.15
N ASN A 86 5.99 -5.11 -10.18
CA ASN A 86 5.91 -4.52 -8.85
C ASN A 86 7.22 -4.67 -8.09
N MET A 87 7.91 -5.80 -8.24
CA MET A 87 9.19 -6.04 -7.58
C MET A 87 10.32 -5.26 -8.23
N SER A 88 10.43 -5.34 -9.56
CA SER A 88 11.49 -4.67 -10.32
C SER A 88 11.36 -3.15 -10.24
N GLY A 89 10.13 -2.64 -10.31
CA GLY A 89 9.92 -1.21 -10.19
C GLY A 89 10.23 -0.69 -8.78
N LEU A 90 9.96 -1.45 -7.70
CA LEU A 90 10.27 -1.01 -6.35
C LEU A 90 11.80 -0.88 -6.16
N GLN A 91 12.55 -1.87 -6.66
CA GLN A 91 14.02 -1.84 -6.65
C GLN A 91 14.59 -0.69 -7.49
N LEU A 92 14.08 -0.48 -8.71
CA LEU A 92 14.55 0.57 -9.60
C LEU A 92 14.27 1.96 -9.03
N ASN A 93 13.08 2.17 -8.47
CA ASN A 93 12.76 3.44 -7.82
C ASN A 93 13.68 3.66 -6.62
N LEU A 94 13.90 2.65 -5.76
CA LEU A 94 14.80 2.78 -4.62
C LEU A 94 16.24 3.16 -5.04
N ALA A 95 16.74 2.60 -6.13
CA ALA A 95 18.05 2.97 -6.68
C ALA A 95 18.10 4.44 -7.15
N ASN A 96 17.05 4.91 -7.82
CA ASN A 96 16.93 6.32 -8.22
C ASN A 96 16.81 7.26 -7.01
N TYR A 97 16.11 6.83 -5.96
CA TYR A 97 16.01 7.57 -4.70
C TYR A 97 17.33 7.64 -3.92
N ARG A 98 18.11 6.57 -3.91
CA ARG A 98 19.41 6.53 -3.24
C ARG A 98 20.40 7.54 -3.86
N ASN A 99 20.21 7.89 -5.13
CA ASN A 99 20.98 8.93 -5.82
C ASN A 99 20.40 10.36 -5.61
N ASN A 100 19.24 10.51 -4.97
CA ASN A 100 18.64 11.80 -4.59
C ASN A 100 17.90 11.71 -3.23
N PRO A 101 18.67 11.66 -2.12
CA PRO A 101 18.16 11.28 -0.80
C PRO A 101 17.25 12.31 -0.12
N SER A 102 17.15 13.53 -0.64
CA SER A 102 16.32 14.61 -0.05
C SER A 102 14.81 14.36 -0.12
N SER A 103 14.37 13.31 -0.81
CA SER A 103 12.97 13.15 -1.23
C SER A 103 12.21 12.00 -0.57
N LEU A 104 12.83 11.25 0.36
CA LEU A 104 12.19 10.09 0.98
C LEU A 104 12.37 10.08 2.50
N LYS A 105 11.29 10.42 3.21
CA LYS A 105 11.08 10.04 4.60
C LYS A 105 9.99 8.97 4.55
N ILE A 106 10.37 7.70 4.72
CA ILE A 106 9.40 6.61 4.93
C ILE A 106 9.00 6.66 6.41
#